data_AF-A0A527H685-F1
#
_entry.id   AF-A0A527H685-F1
#
_cell.length_a   1.000
_cell.length_b   1.000
_cell.length_c   1.000
_cell.angle_alpha   90.00
_cell.angle_beta   90.00
_cell.angle_gamma   90.00
#
_symmetry.space_group_name_H-M   'P 1'
#
loop_
_entity.id
_entity.type
_entity.pdbx_description
1 polymer ?
#
loop_
_entity_poly.entity_id
_entity_poly.type
_entity_poly.pdbx_seq_one_letter_code
_entity_poly.pdbx_strand_id
1 'polypeptide(L)'
;TDYLVRAMLLGIAVEYVPDMTIFHHHGRRDRKAIEKLHRDYSLGNGGLCLKHVRHAPWLLRHFYWAARGAFRELAGGPAFDRELNLPHWPIVAMNLLGAARFAVLLLARRPRAELVRQDQQANAQAR
;
A
#
# COMPACT_ATOMS: atom_id res chain seq x y z
N THR A 1 5.89 3.11 -0.32
CA THR A 1 5.71 1.99 0.63
C THR A 1 6.26 0.68 0.11
N ASP A 2 5.84 0.17 -1.06
CA ASP A 2 6.32 -1.13 -1.59
C ASP A 2 7.85 -1.24 -1.69
N TYR A 3 8.52 -0.18 -2.16
CA TYR A 3 9.98 -0.13 -2.21
C TYR A 3 10.65 -0.30 -0.83
N LEU A 4 10.11 0.35 0.21
CA LEU A 4 10.62 0.26 1.58
C LEU A 4 10.41 -1.14 2.17
N VAL A 5 9.25 -1.75 1.92
CA VAL A 5 8.99 -3.14 2.34
C VAL A 5 10.01 -4.09 1.71
N ARG A 6 10.30 -3.93 0.41
CA ARG A 6 11.35 -4.73 -0.25
C ARG A 6 12.73 -4.50 0.35
N ALA A 7 13.10 -3.25 0.62
CA ALA A 7 14.39 -2.93 1.24
C ALA A 7 14.54 -3.64 2.60
N MET A 8 13.53 -3.54 3.47
CA MET A 8 13.52 -4.22 4.77
C MET A 8 13.60 -5.75 4.63
N LEU A 9 12.86 -6.34 3.67
CA LEU A 9 12.91 -7.78 3.41
C LEU A 9 14.27 -8.25 2.88
N LEU A 10 15.06 -7.36 2.28
CA LEU A 10 16.44 -7.62 1.85
C LEU A 10 17.48 -7.33 2.95
N GLY A 11 17.05 -6.98 4.16
CA GLY A 11 17.95 -6.63 5.26
C GLY A 11 18.60 -5.25 5.11
N ILE A 12 18.13 -4.40 4.19
CA ILE A 12 18.59 -3.02 4.05
C ILE A 12 17.94 -2.19 5.16
N ALA A 13 18.77 -1.49 5.94
CA ALA A 13 18.31 -0.62 7.01
C ALA A 13 17.41 0.51 6.46
N VAL A 14 16.23 0.68 7.07
CA VAL A 14 15.32 1.80 6.81
C VAL A 14 15.20 2.58 8.10
N GLU A 15 15.77 3.79 8.12
CA GLU A 15 15.82 4.65 9.29
C GLU A 15 14.82 5.80 9.16
N TYR A 16 14.14 6.10 10.25
CA TYR A 16 13.36 7.32 10.39
C TYR A 16 14.26 8.39 11.03
N VAL A 17 14.49 9.49 10.31
CA VAL A 17 15.37 10.58 10.75
C VAL A 17 14.51 11.81 11.05
N PRO A 18 14.11 12.02 12.32
CA PRO A 18 13.23 13.13 12.69
C PRO A 18 13.92 14.50 12.64
N ASP A 19 15.25 14.54 12.79
CA ASP A 19 16.02 15.80 12.78
C ASP A 19 16.14 16.42 11.39
N MET A 20 15.82 15.65 10.34
CA MET A 20 15.78 16.13 8.96
C MET A 20 14.39 16.68 8.64
N THR A 21 14.29 17.99 8.49
CA THR A 21 13.05 18.66 8.09
C THR A 21 12.99 18.83 6.58
N ILE A 22 11.97 18.26 5.94
CA ILE A 22 11.69 18.45 4.51
C ILE A 22 10.31 19.08 4.37
N PHE A 23 10.24 20.25 3.72
CA PHE A 23 8.98 20.91 3.40
C PHE A 23 8.40 20.37 2.09
N HIS A 24 7.26 19.68 2.17
CA HIS A 24 6.53 19.21 1.00
C HIS A 24 5.15 19.86 0.91
N HIS A 25 4.99 20.81 0.00
CA HIS A 25 3.72 21.50 -0.22
C HIS A 25 2.80 20.65 -1.10
N HIS A 26 1.83 19.98 -0.49
CA HIS A 26 0.90 19.11 -1.22
C HIS A 26 -0.21 19.85 -1.99
N GLY A 27 -0.40 21.16 -1.78
CA GLY A 27 -1.35 22.00 -2.52
C GLY A 27 -2.84 21.65 -2.38
N ARG A 28 -3.19 20.69 -1.52
CA ARG A 28 -4.58 20.21 -1.33
C ARG A 28 -5.35 21.20 -0.44
N ARG A 29 -6.46 21.72 -0.94
CA ARG A 29 -7.26 22.75 -0.24
C ARG A 29 -8.72 22.37 -0.02
N ASP A 30 -9.20 21.31 -0.68
CA ASP A 30 -10.61 20.92 -0.61
C ASP A 30 -10.80 19.52 0.00
N ARG A 31 -12.02 19.30 0.51
CA ARG A 31 -12.44 18.05 1.14
C ARG A 31 -12.32 16.85 0.19
N LYS A 32 -12.70 17.02 -1.08
CA LYS A 32 -12.71 15.94 -2.07
C LYS A 32 -11.29 15.45 -2.36
N ALA A 33 -10.31 16.34 -2.38
CA ALA A 33 -8.90 16.04 -2.58
C ALA A 33 -8.35 15.22 -1.41
N ILE A 34 -8.74 15.54 -0.18
CA ILE A 34 -8.40 14.77 1.02
C ILE A 34 -9.04 13.38 0.96
N GLU A 35 -10.34 13.29 0.72
CA GLU A 35 -11.04 12.00 0.63
C GLU A 35 -10.47 11.12 -0.48
N LYS A 36 -10.21 11.70 -1.65
CA LYS A 36 -9.57 11.00 -2.78
C LYS A 36 -8.19 10.48 -2.38
N LEU A 37 -7.39 11.29 -1.69
CA LEU A 37 -6.07 10.90 -1.22
C LEU A 37 -6.15 9.66 -0.31
N HIS A 38 -7.01 9.69 0.71
CA HIS A 38 -7.18 8.57 1.62
C HIS A 38 -7.67 7.31 0.91
N ARG A 39 -8.60 7.46 -0.05
CA ARG A 39 -9.10 6.33 -0.86
C ARG A 39 -8.00 5.73 -1.73
N ASP A 40 -7.22 6.55 -2.42
CA ASP A 40 -6.16 6.09 -3.32
C ASP A 40 -5.03 5.40 -2.54
N TYR A 41 -4.64 5.94 -1.38
CA TYR A 41 -3.68 5.26 -0.50
C TYR A 41 -4.23 3.94 0.05
N SER A 42 -5.49 3.92 0.48
CA SER A 42 -6.13 2.70 1.01
C SER A 42 -6.26 1.61 -0.06
N LEU A 43 -6.54 2.00 -1.31
CA LEU A 43 -6.50 1.10 -2.46
C LEU A 43 -5.10 0.49 -2.63
N GLY A 44 -4.05 1.33 -2.62
CA GLY A 44 -2.67 0.86 -2.70
C GLY A 44 -2.28 -0.06 -1.55
N ASN A 45 -2.71 0.25 -0.33
CA ASN A 45 -2.46 -0.56 0.87
C ASN A 45 -3.06 -1.95 0.77
N GLY A 46 -4.26 -2.09 0.23
CA GLY A 46 -4.88 -3.39 -0.03
C GLY A 46 -4.03 -4.30 -0.92
N GLY A 47 -3.59 -3.76 -2.06
CA GLY A 47 -2.71 -4.48 -2.98
C GLY A 47 -1.34 -4.79 -2.36
N LEU A 48 -0.78 -3.85 -1.60
CA LEU A 48 0.48 -4.03 -0.88
C LEU A 48 0.40 -5.16 0.16
N CYS A 49 -0.66 -5.17 0.98
CA CYS A 49 -0.91 -6.21 1.98
C CYS A 49 -1.00 -7.58 1.32
N LEU A 50 -1.75 -7.71 0.22
CA LEU A 50 -1.86 -8.99 -0.49
C LEU A 50 -0.54 -9.42 -1.12
N LYS A 51 0.18 -8.49 -1.77
CA LYS A 51 1.47 -8.74 -2.42
C LYS A 51 2.49 -9.35 -1.45
N HIS A 52 2.55 -8.81 -0.22
CA HIS A 52 3.54 -9.21 0.77
C HIS A 52 2.97 -10.07 1.89
N VAL A 53 1.76 -10.64 1.73
CA VAL A 53 1.06 -11.36 2.81
C VAL A 53 1.89 -12.49 3.45
N ARG A 54 2.74 -13.15 2.65
CA ARG A 54 3.60 -14.25 3.09
C ARG A 54 4.91 -13.82 3.73
N HIS A 55 5.48 -12.70 3.26
CA HIS A 55 6.83 -12.27 3.66
C HIS A 55 6.80 -11.12 4.68
N ALA A 56 5.71 -10.34 4.71
CA ALA A 56 5.51 -9.22 5.61
C ALA A 56 4.10 -9.26 6.25
N PRO A 57 3.74 -10.33 6.99
CA PRO A 57 2.40 -10.48 7.57
C PRO A 57 2.05 -9.37 8.58
N TRP A 58 3.06 -8.70 9.16
CA TRP A 58 2.86 -7.56 10.05
C TRP A 58 2.10 -6.39 9.38
N LEU A 59 2.12 -6.29 8.04
CA LEU A 59 1.33 -5.29 7.31
C LEU A 59 -0.18 -5.48 7.51
N LEU A 60 -0.64 -6.71 7.72
CA LEU A 60 -2.06 -7.02 7.97
C LEU A 60 -2.57 -6.40 9.27
N ARG A 61 -1.69 -6.09 10.22
CA ARG A 61 -2.05 -5.42 11.47
C ARG A 61 -2.70 -4.06 11.22
N HIS A 62 -2.25 -3.33 10.19
CA HIS A 62 -2.83 -2.05 9.81
C HIS A 62 -4.25 -2.21 9.27
N PHE A 63 -4.49 -3.24 8.46
CA PHE A 63 -5.84 -3.57 7.99
C PHE A 63 -6.74 -3.99 9.15
N TYR A 64 -6.24 -4.83 10.05
CA TYR A 64 -6.97 -5.24 11.26
C TYR A 64 -7.38 -4.04 12.11
N TRP A 65 -6.49 -3.08 12.36
CA TRP A 65 -6.82 -1.88 13.12
C TRP A 65 -7.87 -1.01 12.43
N ALA A 66 -7.80 -0.86 11.11
CA ALA A 66 -8.81 -0.13 10.34
C ALA A 66 -10.19 -0.82 10.41
N ALA A 67 -10.23 -2.15 10.25
CA ALA A 67 -11.45 -2.93 10.39
C ALA A 67 -12.03 -2.83 11.80
N ARG A 68 -11.19 -3.00 12.82
CA ARG A 68 -11.58 -2.82 14.23
C ARG A 68 -12.13 -1.41 14.48
N GLY A 69 -11.50 -0.38 13.92
CA GLY A 69 -11.98 1.00 13.99
C GLY A 69 -13.37 1.16 13.36
N ALA A 70 -13.56 0.62 12.15
CA ALA A 70 -14.86 0.64 11.46
C ALA A 70 -15.98 -0.04 12.25
N PHE A 71 -15.69 -1.19 12.89
CA PHE A 71 -16.66 -1.83 13.78
C PHE A 71 -16.94 -1.01 15.03
N ARG A 72 -15.93 -0.34 15.59
CA ARG A 72 -16.12 0.55 16.74
C ARG A 72 -16.96 1.77 16.39
N GLU A 73 -16.81 2.34 15.19
CA GLU A 73 -17.66 3.44 14.71
C GLU A 73 -19.14 3.07 14.71
N LEU A 74 -19.49 1.83 14.33
CA LEU A 74 -20.89 1.35 14.41
C LEU A 74 -21.44 1.35 15.84
N ALA A 75 -20.57 1.19 16.84
CA ALA A 75 -20.92 1.23 18.25
C ALA A 75 -20.76 2.64 18.88
N GLY A 76 -20.73 3.71 18.08
CA GLY A 76 -20.55 5.09 18.56
C GLY A 76 -19.09 5.44 18.90
N GLY A 77 -18.13 4.62 18.47
CA GLY A 77 -16.71 4.90 18.58
C GLY A 77 -16.25 6.05 17.69
N PRO A 78 -15.01 6.53 17.87
CA PRO A 78 -14.51 7.70 17.16
C PRO A 78 -14.28 7.44 15.67
N ALA A 79 -14.46 8.48 14.87
CA ALA A 79 -14.04 8.55 13.48
C ALA A 79 -12.53 8.28 13.34
N PHE A 80 -12.10 7.81 12.15
CA PHE A 80 -10.69 7.61 11.82
C PHE A 80 -9.86 8.88 11.99
N ASP A 81 -10.38 10.00 11.48
CA ASP A 81 -9.83 11.32 11.73
C ASP A 81 -10.96 12.18 12.29
N ARG A 82 -10.78 12.70 13.51
CA ARG A 82 -11.81 13.51 14.18
C ARG A 82 -11.86 14.93 13.66
N GLU A 83 -10.71 15.51 13.34
CA GLU A 83 -10.60 16.89 12.87
C GLU A 83 -11.19 17.01 11.46
N LEU A 84 -10.89 16.00 10.64
CA LEU A 84 -11.43 15.89 9.30
C LEU A 84 -12.77 15.15 9.27
N ASN A 85 -13.26 14.57 10.37
CA ASN A 85 -14.46 13.72 10.37
C ASN A 85 -14.44 12.66 9.24
N LEU A 86 -13.32 11.95 9.09
CA LEU A 86 -13.17 10.88 8.10
C LEU A 86 -13.55 9.53 8.74
N PRO A 87 -14.45 8.75 8.13
CA PRO A 87 -14.83 7.44 8.65
C PRO A 87 -13.81 6.34 8.29
N HIS A 88 -13.79 5.25 9.07
CA HIS A 88 -12.95 4.07 8.82
C HIS A 88 -13.48 3.20 7.68
N TRP A 89 -14.79 3.18 7.44
CA TRP A 89 -15.41 2.28 6.45
C TRP A 89 -14.84 2.43 5.02
N PRO A 90 -14.65 3.64 4.47
CA PRO A 90 -13.99 3.80 3.18
C PRO A 90 -12.57 3.23 3.14
N ILE A 91 -11.82 3.29 4.24
CA ILE A 91 -10.47 2.73 4.33
C ILE A 91 -10.55 1.20 4.17
N VAL A 92 -11.44 0.55 4.91
CA VAL A 92 -11.65 -0.90 4.84
C VAL A 92 -12.07 -1.32 3.44
N ALA A 93 -13.10 -0.67 2.88
CA ALA A 93 -13.61 -0.96 1.54
C ALA A 93 -12.54 -0.81 0.46
N MET A 94 -11.77 0.27 0.50
CA MET A 94 -10.71 0.51 -0.49
C MET A 94 -9.54 -0.47 -0.33
N ASN A 95 -9.18 -0.89 0.89
CA ASN A 95 -8.20 -1.96 1.10
C ASN A 95 -8.68 -3.28 0.49
N LEU A 96 -9.93 -3.67 0.73
CA LEU A 96 -10.50 -4.89 0.14
C LEU A 96 -10.52 -4.82 -1.39
N LEU A 97 -10.94 -3.68 -1.97
CA LEU A 97 -10.93 -3.46 -3.41
C LEU A 97 -9.52 -3.51 -4.00
N GLY A 98 -8.55 -2.93 -3.30
CA GLY A 98 -7.14 -2.95 -3.70
C GLY A 98 -6.57 -4.36 -3.74
N ALA A 99 -6.84 -5.15 -2.69
CA ALA A 99 -6.46 -6.55 -2.63
C ALA A 99 -7.13 -7.36 -3.76
N ALA A 100 -8.44 -7.17 -3.98
CA ALA A 100 -9.16 -7.86 -5.05
C ALA A 100 -8.59 -7.53 -6.45
N ARG A 101 -8.33 -6.25 -6.73
CA ARG A 101 -7.71 -5.82 -8.00
C ARG A 101 -6.33 -6.45 -8.19
N PHE A 102 -5.51 -6.48 -7.14
CA PHE A 102 -4.21 -7.13 -7.20
C PHE A 102 -4.34 -8.65 -7.42
N ALA A 103 -5.30 -9.31 -6.78
CA ALA A 103 -5.57 -10.73 -6.99
C ALA A 103 -5.97 -11.03 -8.44
N VAL A 104 -6.85 -10.23 -9.04
CA VAL A 104 -7.22 -10.36 -10.46
C VAL A 104 -5.98 -10.21 -11.35
N LEU A 105 -5.12 -9.23 -11.09
CA LEU A 105 -3.88 -9.06 -11.84
C LEU A 105 -2.93 -10.25 -11.70
N LEU A 106 -2.82 -10.85 -10.51
CA LEU A 106 -2.02 -12.07 -10.31
C LEU A 106 -2.59 -13.26 -11.09
N LEU A 107 -3.91 -13.43 -11.09
CA LEU A 107 -4.58 -14.52 -11.81
C LEU A 107 -4.51 -14.34 -13.32
N ALA A 108 -4.64 -13.10 -13.81
CA ALA A 108 -4.50 -12.76 -15.22
C ALA A 108 -3.06 -12.91 -15.73
N ARG A 109 -2.06 -12.77 -14.84
CA ARG A 109 -0.62 -12.91 -15.15
C ARG A 109 -0.13 -14.38 -15.29
N ARG A 110 -0.98 -15.34 -15.67
CA ARG A 110 -0.47 -16.66 -16.10
C ARG A 110 0.51 -16.49 -17.28
N PRO A 111 1.59 -17.29 -17.33
CA PRO A 111 2.93 -16.79 -17.62
C PRO A 111 3.18 -16.66 -19.12
N ARG A 112 3.50 -15.46 -19.59
CA ARG A 112 4.49 -15.33 -20.66
C ARG A 112 5.84 -15.22 -19.95
N ALA A 113 6.40 -16.37 -19.63
CA ALA A 113 7.81 -16.46 -19.29
C ALA A 113 8.61 -16.12 -20.56
N GLU A 114 8.72 -14.84 -20.89
CA GLU A 114 9.90 -14.36 -21.60
C GLU A 114 11.04 -14.33 -20.58
N LEU A 115 11.48 -15.54 -20.26
CA LEU A 115 12.78 -15.82 -19.68
C LEU A 115 13.82 -15.06 -20.51
N VAL A 116 14.44 -14.05 -19.91
CA VAL A 116 15.90 -13.89 -19.89
C VAL A 116 16.59 -14.16 -21.24
N ARG A 117 16.02 -13.68 -22.36
CA ARG A 117 16.68 -13.75 -23.68
C ARG A 117 17.60 -12.54 -23.90
N GLN A 118 17.45 -11.49 -23.09
CA GLN A 118 18.28 -10.29 -23.17
C GLN A 118 19.67 -10.49 -22.54
N ASP A 119 19.81 -11.27 -21.46
CA ASP A 119 21.12 -11.49 -20.82
C ASP A 119 22.05 -12.41 -21.65
N GLN A 120 21.49 -13.33 -22.45
CA GLN A 120 22.30 -14.16 -23.35
C GLN A 120 22.74 -13.41 -24.62
N GLN A 121 21.93 -12.46 -25.11
CA GLN A 121 22.32 -11.65 -26.28
C GLN A 121 23.37 -10.59 -25.94
N ALA A 122 23.33 -10.00 -24.74
CA ALA A 122 24.34 -9.04 -24.30
C ALA A 122 25.73 -9.68 -24.08
N ASN A 123 25.78 -10.90 -23.50
CA ASN A 123 27.04 -11.62 -23.28
C ASN A 123 27.65 -12.23 -24.55
N ALA A 124 26.86 -12.45 -25.60
CA ALA A 124 27.35 -12.97 -26.88
C ALA A 124 27.92 -11.86 -27.79
N GLN A 125 27.55 -10.59 -27.57
CA GLN A 125 28.09 -9.43 -28.30
C GLN A 125 29.34 -8.82 -27.65
N ALA A 126 29.70 -9.28 -26.45
CA ALA A 126 30.85 -8.81 -25.68
C ALA A 126 32.05 -9.78 -25.68
N ARG A 127 32.05 -10.81 -26.55
CA ARG A 127 33.15 -11.76 -26.78
C ARG A 127 33.58 -11.68 -28.23
#